data_AF-A0A2V2V7C7-F1
#
_entry.id   AF-A0A2V2V7C7-F1
#
_cell.length_a   1.000
_cell.length_b   1.000
_cell.length_c   1.000
_cell.angle_alpha   90.00
_cell.angle_beta   90.00
_cell.angle_gamma   90.00
#
_symmetry.space_group_name_H-M   'P 1'
#
loop_
_entity.id
_entity.type
_entity.pdbx_description
1 polymer ?
#
loop_
_entity_poly.entity_id
_entity_poly.type
_entity_poly.pdbx_seq_one_letter_code
_entity_poly.pdbx_strand_id
1 'polypeptide(L)'
;MSGRPEEGLYGNVESQSSNVSQGDRRRARSEFEGSTDYSSATRIRLEEMHRPQWTMSSTVEDILLEGSTNRADMKLNDFLRSNWGEEWVVERNGNVTMENFVQNPETFIKKKGLLHTITTSPSYRELEAINKLHHEGVFFLRQWREYEGKDTLTTLAKGKLNGVLTEIEIEASREAVEIAKREKEKLIREAEARVKQEAEERVKRREAEMKFTMSTNIEDVLFQGGVRVKDIKLNDFLLLEMEGSGIVDTNRDVSLEEFFNEPARYIPDAEVLKGMKTTVRYLKMGRAVMKEVDMEKDVRMLHEKGVVSLEQWRDYEGKDTVSPLVKGTLDAALSRVQTSTSVVKSTVLKGYYESVYNASWHHVVEIPGGEGTVMKVREGEPPQSWTYKKVGGTREEDDGVQQSGAERLRLMVLAWDDGWPYTMNGPHRAGNDLCVNCEVERVWRIVKRGSALTVRPTLSPSDVC
;
A
#
# COMPACT_ATOMS: atom_id res chain seq x y z
N MET A 1 -47.80 -22.00 -74.93
CA MET A 1 -46.41 -22.26 -75.38
C MET A 1 -45.58 -22.42 -74.11
N SER A 2 -45.33 -23.63 -73.61
CA SER A 2 -44.53 -24.75 -74.15
C SER A 2 -43.06 -24.64 -73.72
N GLY A 3 -42.47 -25.59 -72.98
CA GLY A 3 -43.07 -26.78 -72.37
C GLY A 3 -42.04 -27.75 -71.76
N ARG A 4 -42.44 -28.40 -70.65
CA ARG A 4 -41.87 -29.57 -69.93
C ARG A 4 -40.40 -29.60 -69.41
N PRO A 5 -40.17 -30.24 -68.24
CA PRO A 5 -38.89 -30.78 -67.78
C PRO A 5 -38.78 -32.30 -68.01
N GLU A 6 -37.58 -32.88 -67.87
CA GLU A 6 -37.23 -34.30 -67.59
C GLU A 6 -35.67 -34.34 -67.43
N GLU A 7 -35.05 -34.82 -66.35
CA GLU A 7 -34.86 -36.20 -65.80
C GLU A 7 -33.52 -36.87 -66.19
N GLY A 8 -32.98 -37.71 -65.28
CA GLY A 8 -31.78 -38.54 -65.46
C GLY A 8 -30.55 -38.04 -64.66
N LEU A 9 -30.19 -38.56 -63.48
CA LEU A 9 -29.69 -39.90 -63.08
C LEU A 9 -28.24 -40.22 -63.49
N TYR A 10 -27.62 -41.13 -62.71
CA TYR A 10 -26.18 -41.42 -62.57
C TYR A 10 -25.38 -40.35 -61.80
N GLY A 11 -24.47 -40.71 -60.89
CA GLY A 11 -24.07 -42.02 -60.39
C GLY A 11 -22.86 -41.89 -59.46
N ASN A 12 -22.71 -42.79 -58.47
CA ASN A 12 -21.61 -42.76 -57.49
C ASN A 12 -20.22 -42.80 -58.15
N VAL A 13 -19.21 -42.20 -57.51
CA VAL A 13 -17.98 -42.87 -57.06
C VAL A 13 -17.14 -41.93 -56.18
N GLU A 14 -16.39 -42.54 -55.27
CA GLU A 14 -15.67 -41.95 -54.14
C GLU A 14 -14.19 -41.61 -54.50
N SER A 15 -13.60 -40.69 -53.73
CA SER A 15 -12.16 -40.66 -53.32
C SER A 15 -11.19 -39.60 -53.87
N GLN A 16 -10.40 -39.08 -52.90
CA GLN A 16 -9.00 -38.58 -52.96
C GLN A 16 -8.64 -37.09 -53.16
N SER A 17 -7.82 -36.63 -52.21
CA SER A 17 -6.61 -35.79 -52.35
C SER A 17 -6.63 -34.27 -51.99
N SER A 18 -6.04 -33.98 -50.82
CA SER A 18 -4.98 -32.97 -50.52
C SER A 18 -4.98 -31.54 -51.12
N ASN A 19 -5.09 -30.54 -50.21
CA ASN A 19 -4.24 -29.36 -49.94
C ASN A 19 -3.63 -28.46 -51.06
N VAL A 20 -3.26 -27.22 -50.66
CA VAL A 20 -2.31 -26.24 -51.29
C VAL A 20 -2.93 -25.38 -52.42
N SER A 21 -2.76 -24.04 -52.51
CA SER A 21 -2.25 -22.99 -51.58
C SER A 21 -2.71 -21.59 -52.05
N GLN A 22 -2.71 -20.60 -51.14
CA GLN A 22 -2.74 -19.16 -51.50
C GLN A 22 -1.30 -18.62 -51.67
N GLY A 23 -1.11 -17.67 -52.59
CA GLY A 23 0.21 -17.12 -52.92
C GLY A 23 0.52 -15.75 -52.29
N ASP A 24 1.77 -15.59 -51.84
CA ASP A 24 2.76 -14.55 -52.23
C ASP A 24 2.22 -13.23 -52.83
N ARG A 25 2.72 -12.00 -52.54
CA ARG A 25 4.10 -11.49 -52.26
C ARG A 25 4.04 -9.96 -51.98
N ARG A 26 5.04 -9.15 -51.57
CA ARG A 26 6.47 -9.21 -51.13
C ARG A 26 6.69 -8.01 -50.17
N ARG A 27 7.59 -8.08 -49.15
CA ARG A 27 8.65 -7.05 -48.97
C ARG A 27 9.84 -7.49 -48.09
N ALA A 28 11.05 -7.23 -48.62
CA ALA A 28 12.38 -7.07 -47.98
C ALA A 28 12.94 -8.11 -47.00
N ARG A 29 14.16 -8.58 -47.33
CA ARG A 29 15.08 -9.42 -46.55
C ARG A 29 16.17 -8.51 -45.95
N SER A 30 16.54 -8.73 -44.69
CA SER A 30 17.77 -8.20 -44.09
C SER A 30 18.53 -9.39 -43.53
N GLU A 31 19.80 -9.52 -43.92
CA GLU A 31 20.68 -10.59 -43.48
C GLU A 31 21.57 -10.04 -42.36
N PHE A 32 21.64 -10.76 -41.25
CA PHE A 32 22.67 -10.53 -40.24
C PHE A 32 23.08 -11.90 -39.69
N GLU A 33 24.31 -12.31 -39.98
CA GLU A 33 24.89 -13.55 -39.47
C GLU A 33 25.17 -13.41 -37.97
N GLY A 34 24.24 -13.89 -37.15
CA GLY A 34 24.44 -14.08 -35.71
C GLY A 34 25.11 -15.42 -35.43
N SER A 35 26.43 -15.46 -35.46
CA SER A 35 27.18 -16.67 -35.09
C SER A 35 26.92 -17.08 -33.63
N THR A 36 26.56 -18.35 -33.45
CA THR A 36 26.96 -19.22 -32.32
C THR A 36 26.91 -18.63 -30.91
N ASP A 37 25.74 -18.64 -30.27
CA ASP A 37 25.67 -18.81 -28.80
C ASP A 37 24.39 -19.51 -28.25
N TYR A 38 23.51 -19.99 -29.13
CA TYR A 38 22.34 -20.80 -28.76
C TYR A 38 22.71 -22.29 -28.62
N SER A 39 23.51 -22.64 -27.61
CA SER A 39 23.80 -24.05 -27.26
C SER A 39 24.02 -24.25 -25.76
N SER A 40 24.70 -23.30 -25.10
CA SER A 40 25.14 -23.41 -23.71
C SER A 40 23.98 -23.49 -22.72
N ALA A 41 23.01 -22.56 -22.77
CA ALA A 41 21.90 -22.51 -21.81
C ALA A 41 20.96 -23.72 -21.91
N THR A 42 20.77 -24.28 -23.11
CA THR A 42 19.92 -25.47 -23.32
C THR A 42 20.65 -26.74 -22.89
N ARG A 43 21.97 -26.85 -23.11
CA ARG A 43 22.79 -27.95 -22.59
C ARG A 43 22.83 -27.95 -21.06
N ILE A 44 23.07 -26.80 -20.43
CA ILE A 44 23.08 -26.67 -18.96
C ILE A 44 21.76 -27.20 -18.38
N ARG A 45 20.61 -26.75 -18.91
CA ARG A 45 19.29 -27.24 -18.45
C ARG A 45 19.05 -28.74 -18.69
N LEU A 46 19.58 -29.30 -19.76
CA LEU A 46 19.39 -30.71 -20.10
C LEU A 46 20.35 -31.63 -19.31
N GLU A 47 21.52 -31.12 -18.94
CA GLU A 47 22.45 -31.76 -17.98
C GLU A 47 21.96 -31.62 -16.52
N GLU A 48 21.36 -30.48 -16.14
CA GLU A 48 20.67 -30.29 -14.85
C GLU A 48 19.50 -31.27 -14.67
N MET A 49 18.78 -31.62 -15.73
CA MET A 49 17.68 -32.61 -15.70
C MET A 49 18.14 -34.06 -15.46
N HIS A 50 19.44 -34.35 -15.45
CA HIS A 50 19.99 -35.70 -15.32
C HIS A 50 20.98 -35.88 -14.16
N ARG A 51 21.21 -34.86 -13.33
CA ARG A 51 21.86 -35.05 -12.02
C ARG A 51 20.84 -35.50 -10.97
N PRO A 52 21.18 -36.45 -10.08
CA PRO A 52 20.37 -36.71 -8.90
C PRO A 52 20.29 -35.44 -8.03
N GLN A 53 19.08 -34.96 -7.75
CA GLN A 53 18.88 -33.89 -6.76
C GLN A 53 19.04 -34.49 -5.35
N TRP A 54 20.28 -34.50 -4.88
CA TRP A 54 20.61 -34.94 -3.54
C TRP A 54 20.04 -33.98 -2.48
N THR A 55 19.61 -34.54 -1.35
CA THR A 55 19.03 -33.80 -0.23
C THR A 55 19.66 -34.26 1.09
N MET A 56 19.40 -33.53 2.18
CA MET A 56 19.83 -33.97 3.52
C MET A 56 19.20 -35.32 3.97
N SER A 57 18.17 -35.78 3.27
CA SER A 57 17.51 -37.09 3.43
C SER A 57 18.00 -38.17 2.46
N SER A 58 18.92 -37.87 1.55
CA SER A 58 19.51 -38.87 0.65
C SER A 58 20.45 -39.80 1.42
N THR A 59 20.50 -41.07 1.01
CA THR A 59 21.34 -42.06 1.69
C THR A 59 22.81 -41.89 1.30
N VAL A 60 23.72 -42.30 2.20
CA VAL A 60 25.15 -42.34 1.87
C VAL A 60 25.48 -43.42 0.85
N GLU A 61 24.69 -44.50 0.80
CA GLU A 61 24.81 -45.56 -0.20
C GLU A 61 24.52 -45.04 -1.60
N ASP A 62 23.39 -44.37 -1.82
CA ASP A 62 23.02 -43.82 -3.14
C ASP A 62 24.06 -42.82 -3.67
N ILE A 63 24.59 -41.95 -2.79
CA ILE A 63 25.60 -40.94 -3.15
C ILE A 63 26.97 -41.60 -3.44
N LEU A 64 27.37 -42.59 -2.65
CA LEU A 64 28.64 -43.29 -2.87
C LEU A 64 28.58 -44.17 -4.12
N LEU A 65 27.45 -44.80 -4.40
CA LEU A 65 27.21 -45.62 -5.58
C LEU A 65 26.72 -44.83 -6.81
N GLU A 66 26.73 -43.49 -6.77
CA GLU A 66 26.36 -42.66 -7.93
C GLU A 66 27.24 -43.00 -9.14
N GLY A 67 26.61 -43.46 -10.23
CA GLY A 67 27.28 -43.92 -11.45
C GLY A 67 27.90 -45.33 -11.38
N SER A 68 27.74 -46.06 -10.27
CA SER A 68 28.25 -47.42 -10.08
C SER A 68 27.32 -48.49 -10.65
N THR A 69 27.86 -49.67 -10.98
CA THR A 69 27.04 -50.86 -11.34
C THR A 69 26.64 -51.69 -10.11
N ASN A 70 27.17 -51.35 -8.93
CA ASN A 70 26.83 -51.99 -7.67
C ASN A 70 25.34 -51.85 -7.36
N ARG A 71 24.73 -52.92 -6.85
CA ARG A 71 23.32 -52.96 -6.39
C ARG A 71 23.29 -53.41 -4.93
N ALA A 72 22.32 -52.94 -4.15
CA ALA A 72 22.17 -53.28 -2.73
C ALA A 72 22.25 -54.81 -2.46
N ASP A 73 21.56 -55.62 -3.27
CA ASP A 73 21.53 -57.10 -3.14
C ASP A 73 22.66 -57.83 -3.92
N MET A 74 23.71 -57.12 -4.36
CA MET A 74 24.76 -57.73 -5.20
C MET A 74 25.50 -58.85 -4.46
N LYS A 75 25.59 -60.03 -5.11
CA LYS A 75 26.41 -61.15 -4.60
C LYS A 75 27.83 -61.08 -5.14
N LEU A 76 28.74 -61.79 -4.47
CA LEU A 76 30.15 -61.86 -4.83
C LEU A 76 30.36 -62.26 -6.30
N ASN A 77 29.66 -63.27 -6.82
CA ASN A 77 29.80 -63.64 -8.23
C ASN A 77 29.24 -62.59 -9.19
N ASP A 78 28.22 -61.83 -8.80
CA ASP A 78 27.65 -60.76 -9.63
C ASP A 78 28.61 -59.57 -9.69
N PHE A 79 29.23 -59.22 -8.55
CA PHE A 79 30.29 -58.22 -8.46
C PHE A 79 31.52 -58.60 -9.29
N LEU A 80 31.98 -59.85 -9.18
CA LEU A 80 33.12 -60.36 -9.94
C LEU A 80 32.84 -60.36 -11.45
N ARG A 81 31.64 -60.79 -11.87
CA ARG A 81 31.18 -60.72 -13.27
C ARG A 81 31.13 -59.28 -13.78
N SER A 82 30.60 -58.34 -12.99
CA SER A 82 30.47 -56.93 -13.39
C SER A 82 31.81 -56.19 -13.52
N ASN A 83 32.86 -56.61 -12.81
CA ASN A 83 34.14 -55.91 -12.77
C ASN A 83 35.27 -56.64 -13.54
N TRP A 84 35.22 -57.97 -13.66
CA TRP A 84 36.27 -58.79 -14.29
C TRP A 84 35.77 -59.91 -15.23
N GLY A 85 34.46 -60.03 -15.48
CA GLY A 85 33.90 -60.98 -16.44
C GLY A 85 33.64 -62.40 -15.89
N GLU A 86 33.20 -63.32 -16.76
CA GLU A 86 32.73 -64.66 -16.36
C GLU A 86 33.82 -65.61 -15.84
N GLU A 87 35.10 -65.29 -16.05
CA GLU A 87 36.23 -66.18 -15.75
C GLU A 87 36.54 -66.30 -14.23
N TRP A 88 36.00 -65.40 -13.41
CA TRP A 88 36.34 -65.27 -11.98
C TRP A 88 35.27 -65.82 -11.01
N VAL A 89 34.34 -66.63 -11.51
CA VAL A 89 33.19 -67.14 -10.73
C VAL A 89 33.63 -68.13 -9.64
N VAL A 90 33.20 -67.87 -8.40
CA VAL A 90 33.42 -68.73 -7.22
C VAL A 90 32.35 -69.81 -7.13
N GLU A 91 32.70 -70.98 -6.57
CA GLU A 91 31.78 -72.09 -6.33
C GLU A 91 30.50 -71.67 -5.57
N ARG A 92 29.42 -72.45 -5.73
CA ARG A 92 28.07 -72.15 -5.20
C ARG A 92 28.05 -71.79 -3.71
N ASN A 93 28.92 -72.41 -2.90
CA ASN A 93 29.00 -72.18 -1.45
C ASN A 93 29.80 -70.92 -1.07
N GLY A 94 30.56 -70.34 -2.00
CA GLY A 94 31.28 -69.06 -1.82
C GLY A 94 30.51 -67.83 -2.32
N ASN A 95 29.36 -68.01 -2.97
CA ASN A 95 28.58 -66.91 -3.53
C ASN A 95 27.69 -66.20 -2.49
N VAL A 96 28.34 -65.48 -1.56
CA VAL A 96 27.70 -64.68 -0.50
C VAL A 96 27.30 -63.27 -0.98
N THR A 97 26.54 -62.54 -0.17
CA THR A 97 26.29 -61.10 -0.37
C THR A 97 27.59 -60.30 -0.26
N MET A 98 27.69 -59.17 -0.99
CA MET A 98 28.87 -58.31 -0.90
C MET A 98 29.07 -57.74 0.52
N GLU A 99 28.00 -57.47 1.27
CA GLU A 99 28.07 -57.07 2.68
C GLU A 99 28.87 -58.08 3.54
N ASN A 100 28.53 -59.37 3.47
CA ASN A 100 29.21 -60.44 4.19
C ASN A 100 30.65 -60.65 3.69
N PHE A 101 30.87 -60.52 2.36
CA PHE A 101 32.21 -60.62 1.78
C PHE A 101 33.13 -59.49 2.24
N VAL A 102 32.64 -58.25 2.27
CA VAL A 102 33.42 -57.06 2.66
C VAL A 102 33.87 -57.14 4.12
N GLN A 103 33.06 -57.71 5.03
CA GLN A 103 33.44 -57.87 6.43
C GLN A 103 34.64 -58.82 6.63
N ASN A 104 34.72 -59.93 5.88
CA ASN A 104 35.75 -60.96 6.06
C ASN A 104 36.14 -61.62 4.71
N PRO A 105 36.82 -60.92 3.79
CA PRO A 105 37.00 -61.39 2.42
C PRO A 105 37.99 -62.56 2.31
N GLU A 106 38.89 -62.72 3.28
CA GLU A 106 39.85 -63.84 3.37
C GLU A 106 39.19 -65.21 3.60
N THR A 107 38.00 -65.27 4.21
CA THR A 107 37.30 -66.54 4.45
C THR A 107 36.71 -67.13 3.16
N PHE A 108 36.40 -66.27 2.19
CA PHE A 108 35.79 -66.64 0.91
C PHE A 108 36.82 -66.82 -0.22
N ILE A 109 37.86 -65.97 -0.29
CA ILE A 109 38.88 -66.03 -1.34
C ILE A 109 40.29 -66.26 -0.77
N LYS A 110 40.73 -67.53 -0.82
CA LYS A 110 42.07 -67.95 -0.36
C LYS A 110 43.22 -67.52 -1.28
N LYS A 111 42.94 -67.16 -2.54
CA LYS A 111 43.96 -66.77 -3.54
C LYS A 111 44.38 -65.31 -3.30
N LYS A 112 45.43 -65.10 -2.49
CA LYS A 112 45.93 -63.77 -2.08
C LYS A 112 46.06 -62.75 -3.21
N GLY A 113 46.54 -63.14 -4.39
CA GLY A 113 46.65 -62.25 -5.55
C GLY A 113 45.31 -61.72 -6.07
N LEU A 114 44.28 -62.58 -6.14
CA LEU A 114 42.93 -62.16 -6.53
C LEU A 114 42.29 -61.28 -5.45
N LEU A 115 42.47 -61.65 -4.18
CA LEU A 115 41.99 -60.87 -3.05
C LEU A 115 42.58 -59.45 -3.04
N HIS A 116 43.87 -59.31 -3.35
CA HIS A 116 44.51 -58.01 -3.46
C HIS A 116 43.95 -57.17 -4.61
N THR A 117 43.72 -57.75 -5.79
CA THR A 117 43.07 -57.06 -6.92
C THR A 117 41.67 -56.57 -6.56
N ILE A 118 40.87 -57.41 -5.91
CA ILE A 118 39.50 -57.07 -5.48
C ILE A 118 39.53 -55.94 -4.44
N THR A 119 40.31 -56.10 -3.37
CA THR A 119 40.39 -55.12 -2.28
C THR A 119 41.05 -53.80 -2.69
N THR A 120 41.77 -53.76 -3.81
CA THR A 120 42.34 -52.52 -4.39
C THR A 120 41.36 -51.84 -5.37
N SER A 121 40.30 -52.52 -5.80
CA SER A 121 39.35 -51.96 -6.76
C SER A 121 38.51 -50.81 -6.17
N PRO A 122 38.22 -49.75 -6.96
CA PRO A 122 37.35 -48.65 -6.52
C PRO A 122 35.97 -49.15 -6.07
N SER A 123 35.36 -50.06 -6.84
CA SER A 123 34.04 -50.63 -6.59
C SER A 123 33.96 -51.37 -5.25
N TYR A 124 35.04 -52.03 -4.81
CA TYR A 124 35.12 -52.64 -3.47
C TYR A 124 35.32 -51.60 -2.38
N ARG A 125 36.14 -50.56 -2.63
CA ARG A 125 36.40 -49.48 -1.65
C ARG A 125 35.16 -48.63 -1.36
N GLU A 126 34.26 -48.48 -2.33
CA GLU A 126 32.94 -47.86 -2.11
C GLU A 126 32.07 -48.72 -1.20
N LEU A 127 31.96 -50.03 -1.47
CA LEU A 127 31.21 -50.97 -0.61
C LEU A 127 31.83 -51.12 0.80
N GLU A 128 33.15 -51.06 0.93
CA GLU A 128 33.86 -51.01 2.21
C GLU A 128 33.50 -49.76 3.02
N ALA A 129 33.43 -48.59 2.36
CA ALA A 129 33.04 -47.34 3.00
C ALA A 129 31.56 -47.35 3.45
N ILE A 130 30.65 -47.86 2.61
CA ILE A 130 29.21 -47.97 2.93
C ILE A 130 28.99 -48.90 4.14
N ASN A 131 29.61 -50.08 4.12
CA ASN A 131 29.49 -51.07 5.21
C ASN A 131 30.00 -50.48 6.53
N LYS A 132 31.16 -49.78 6.53
CA LYS A 132 31.68 -49.05 7.70
C LYS A 132 30.71 -47.98 8.21
N LEU A 133 30.20 -47.12 7.32
CA LEU A 133 29.24 -46.08 7.66
C LEU A 133 27.96 -46.66 8.29
N HIS A 134 27.43 -47.76 7.74
CA HIS A 134 26.25 -48.43 8.28
C HIS A 134 26.50 -49.08 9.66
N HIS A 135 27.66 -49.71 9.90
CA HIS A 135 28.03 -50.20 11.24
C HIS A 135 28.20 -49.07 12.27
N GLU A 136 28.66 -47.90 11.84
CA GLU A 136 28.77 -46.70 12.68
C GLU A 136 27.47 -45.86 12.73
N GLY A 137 26.37 -46.37 12.15
CA GLY A 137 25.03 -45.78 12.27
C GLY A 137 24.73 -44.60 11.33
N VAL A 138 25.58 -44.36 10.34
CA VAL A 138 25.47 -43.27 9.36
C VAL A 138 24.83 -43.78 8.08
N PHE A 139 23.52 -43.53 7.91
CA PHE A 139 22.74 -43.95 6.74
C PHE A 139 22.40 -42.78 5.80
N PHE A 140 22.24 -41.57 6.34
CA PHE A 140 21.79 -40.38 5.61
C PHE A 140 22.84 -39.26 5.60
N LEU A 141 22.80 -38.40 4.58
CA LEU A 141 23.71 -37.27 4.44
C LEU A 141 23.64 -36.28 5.63
N ARG A 142 22.46 -36.13 6.27
CA ARG A 142 22.33 -35.39 7.54
C ARG A 142 23.20 -35.96 8.66
N GLN A 143 23.27 -37.28 8.80
CA GLN A 143 24.10 -37.94 9.80
C GLN A 143 25.58 -37.82 9.44
N TRP A 144 25.92 -37.92 8.14
CA TRP A 144 27.29 -37.66 7.66
C TRP A 144 27.79 -36.28 8.04
N ARG A 145 26.94 -35.24 8.00
CA ARG A 145 27.32 -33.87 8.42
C ARG A 145 27.89 -33.84 9.84
N GLU A 146 27.25 -34.54 10.77
CA GLU A 146 27.58 -34.56 12.21
C GLU A 146 28.59 -35.65 12.60
N TYR A 147 28.80 -36.66 11.75
CA TYR A 147 29.73 -37.76 11.98
C TYR A 147 31.19 -37.29 12.17
N GLU A 148 31.84 -37.73 13.24
CA GLU A 148 33.23 -37.36 13.58
C GLU A 148 34.28 -38.27 12.94
N GLY A 149 33.96 -39.55 12.71
CA GLY A 149 34.89 -40.57 12.19
C GLY A 149 35.30 -40.42 10.71
N LYS A 150 35.13 -39.23 10.11
CA LYS A 150 35.34 -38.98 8.66
C LYS A 150 36.74 -39.34 8.15
N ASP A 151 37.73 -39.43 9.03
CA ASP A 151 39.13 -39.75 8.71
C ASP A 151 39.43 -41.26 8.64
N THR A 152 38.49 -42.14 9.03
CA THR A 152 38.63 -43.60 8.89
C THR A 152 38.31 -44.10 7.47
N LEU A 153 37.71 -43.22 6.64
CA LEU A 153 37.22 -43.53 5.30
C LEU A 153 38.21 -43.14 4.20
N THR A 154 38.12 -43.85 3.08
CA THR A 154 38.87 -43.55 1.86
C THR A 154 38.59 -42.11 1.40
N THR A 155 39.64 -41.38 1.01
CA THR A 155 39.57 -39.98 0.54
C THR A 155 38.52 -39.78 -0.57
N LEU A 156 38.32 -40.76 -1.44
CA LEU A 156 37.30 -40.76 -2.49
C LEU A 156 35.87 -40.69 -1.93
N ALA A 157 35.54 -41.52 -0.94
CA ALA A 157 34.22 -41.57 -0.32
C ALA A 157 33.91 -40.29 0.47
N LYS A 158 34.90 -39.84 1.28
CA LYS A 158 34.84 -38.56 1.99
C LYS A 158 34.65 -37.38 1.02
N GLY A 159 35.33 -37.41 -0.13
CA GLY A 159 35.22 -36.41 -1.20
C GLY A 159 33.83 -36.35 -1.83
N LYS A 160 33.27 -37.50 -2.24
CA LYS A 160 31.90 -37.59 -2.79
C LYS A 160 30.87 -36.99 -1.82
N LEU A 161 30.81 -37.49 -0.58
CA LEU A 161 29.81 -37.06 0.41
C LEU A 161 29.95 -35.58 0.80
N ASN A 162 31.18 -35.07 0.95
CA ASN A 162 31.41 -33.66 1.24
C ASN A 162 31.06 -32.74 0.06
N GLY A 163 31.34 -33.16 -1.19
CA GLY A 163 30.98 -32.40 -2.38
C GLY A 163 29.48 -32.14 -2.44
N VAL A 164 28.68 -33.20 -2.32
CA VAL A 164 27.21 -33.12 -2.29
C VAL A 164 26.71 -32.26 -1.12
N LEU A 165 27.27 -32.43 0.08
CA LEU A 165 26.90 -31.61 1.24
C LEU A 165 27.17 -30.11 0.99
N THR A 166 28.31 -29.76 0.39
CA THR A 166 28.62 -28.35 0.06
C THR A 166 27.74 -27.79 -1.06
N GLU A 167 27.32 -28.59 -2.04
CA GLU A 167 26.43 -28.16 -3.11
C GLU A 167 25.05 -27.79 -2.54
N ILE A 168 24.50 -28.63 -1.65
CA ILE A 168 23.24 -28.38 -0.92
C ILE A 168 23.34 -27.14 -0.02
N GLU A 169 24.43 -26.98 0.73
CA GLU A 169 24.62 -25.80 1.60
C GLU A 169 24.75 -24.49 0.77
N ILE A 170 25.36 -24.53 -0.42
CA ILE A 170 25.44 -23.39 -1.35
C ILE A 170 24.06 -23.07 -1.95
N GLU A 171 23.31 -24.07 -2.39
CA GLU A 171 21.97 -23.89 -2.97
C GLU A 171 20.99 -23.29 -1.95
N ALA A 172 20.90 -23.88 -0.76
CA ALA A 172 20.07 -23.36 0.34
C ALA A 172 20.46 -21.92 0.73
N SER A 173 21.75 -21.58 0.70
CA SER A 173 22.22 -20.21 0.95
C SER A 173 21.78 -19.22 -0.14
N ARG A 174 21.78 -19.64 -1.42
CA ARG A 174 21.30 -18.82 -2.55
C ARG A 174 19.80 -18.57 -2.45
N GLU A 175 19.01 -19.61 -2.12
CA GLU A 175 17.56 -19.48 -1.93
C GLU A 175 17.24 -18.51 -0.79
N ALA A 176 17.91 -18.64 0.36
CA ALA A 176 17.72 -17.76 1.51
C ALA A 176 18.00 -16.27 1.17
N VAL A 177 19.06 -16.00 0.40
CA VAL A 177 19.40 -14.64 -0.07
C VAL A 177 18.29 -14.08 -0.99
N GLU A 178 17.78 -14.90 -1.92
CA GLU A 178 16.71 -14.47 -2.82
C GLU A 178 15.36 -14.28 -2.11
N ILE A 179 15.05 -15.08 -1.08
CA ILE A 179 13.89 -14.86 -0.20
C ILE A 179 14.04 -13.52 0.54
N ALA A 180 15.17 -13.30 1.22
CA ALA A 180 15.42 -12.07 1.97
C ALA A 180 15.37 -10.80 1.08
N LYS A 181 15.84 -10.90 -0.16
CA LYS A 181 15.74 -9.84 -1.17
C LYS A 181 14.29 -9.52 -1.52
N ARG A 182 13.46 -10.54 -1.79
CA ARG A 182 12.02 -10.35 -2.09
C ARG A 182 11.26 -9.75 -0.91
N GLU A 183 11.58 -10.17 0.31
CA GLU A 183 11.01 -9.59 1.54
C GLU A 183 11.39 -8.12 1.71
N LYS A 184 12.68 -7.79 1.53
CA LYS A 184 13.16 -6.39 1.57
C LYS A 184 12.48 -5.53 0.51
N GLU A 185 12.35 -6.00 -0.72
CA GLU A 185 11.63 -5.31 -1.79
C GLU A 185 10.13 -5.13 -1.51
N LYS A 186 9.50 -6.08 -0.80
CA LYS A 186 8.11 -5.97 -0.35
C LYS A 186 7.97 -4.90 0.73
N LEU A 187 8.85 -4.88 1.72
CA LEU A 187 8.88 -3.87 2.79
C LEU A 187 9.11 -2.46 2.25
N ILE A 188 10.00 -2.28 1.28
CA ILE A 188 10.23 -1.00 0.60
C ILE A 188 8.95 -0.52 -0.08
N ARG A 189 8.30 -1.37 -0.89
CA ARG A 189 7.04 -1.04 -1.57
C ARG A 189 5.91 -0.71 -0.60
N GLU A 190 5.83 -1.41 0.53
CA GLU A 190 4.83 -1.12 1.56
C GLU A 190 5.11 0.23 2.27
N ALA A 191 6.38 0.54 2.58
CA ALA A 191 6.77 1.81 3.15
C ALA A 191 6.49 2.99 2.19
N GLU A 192 6.83 2.85 0.91
CA GLU A 192 6.52 3.84 -0.13
C GLU A 192 5.00 4.07 -0.28
N ALA A 193 4.20 3.00 -0.25
CA ALA A 193 2.74 3.10 -0.30
C ALA A 193 2.17 3.81 0.94
N ARG A 194 2.68 3.51 2.14
CA ARG A 194 2.29 4.19 3.40
C ARG A 194 2.64 5.68 3.36
N VAL A 195 3.85 6.03 2.92
CA VAL A 195 4.29 7.44 2.77
C VAL A 195 3.42 8.17 1.74
N LYS A 196 3.06 7.52 0.64
CA LYS A 196 2.15 8.10 -0.36
C LYS A 196 0.75 8.34 0.23
N GLN A 197 0.18 7.37 0.94
CA GLN A 197 -1.13 7.53 1.58
C GLN A 197 -1.10 8.66 2.63
N GLU A 198 -0.08 8.72 3.48
CA GLU A 198 0.06 9.79 4.48
C GLU A 198 0.17 11.16 3.80
N ALA A 199 0.93 11.28 2.71
CA ALA A 199 1.03 12.51 1.94
C ALA A 199 -0.31 12.92 1.33
N GLU A 200 -1.06 11.99 0.74
CA GLU A 200 -2.41 12.24 0.21
C GLU A 200 -3.42 12.62 1.30
N GLU A 201 -3.36 11.99 2.47
CA GLU A 201 -4.18 12.38 3.62
C GLU A 201 -3.81 13.75 4.17
N ARG A 202 -2.52 14.10 4.24
CA ARG A 202 -2.06 15.42 4.68
C ARG A 202 -2.49 16.52 3.71
N VAL A 203 -2.49 16.25 2.41
CA VAL A 203 -3.07 17.14 1.41
C VAL A 203 -4.58 17.28 1.63
N LYS A 204 -5.33 16.16 1.75
CA LYS A 204 -6.79 16.21 2.03
C LYS A 204 -7.14 16.96 3.32
N ARG A 205 -6.34 16.83 4.39
CA ARG A 205 -6.53 17.57 5.65
C ARG A 205 -6.31 19.08 5.44
N ARG A 206 -5.21 19.49 4.82
CA ARG A 206 -4.95 20.90 4.46
C ARG A 206 -6.05 21.46 3.55
N GLU A 207 -6.46 20.70 2.54
CA GLU A 207 -7.55 21.08 1.64
C GLU A 207 -8.90 21.19 2.34
N ALA A 208 -9.15 20.44 3.41
CA ALA A 208 -10.38 20.52 4.22
C ALA A 208 -10.35 21.66 5.25
N GLU A 209 -9.17 22.01 5.76
CA GLU A 209 -8.94 23.19 6.60
C GLU A 209 -9.04 24.49 5.79
N MET A 210 -8.57 24.49 4.54
CA MET A 210 -8.69 25.61 3.60
C MET A 210 -10.12 25.77 3.06
N LYS A 211 -10.92 26.55 3.79
CA LYS A 211 -12.24 27.00 3.36
C LYS A 211 -12.12 28.21 2.45
N PHE A 212 -11.92 27.96 1.14
CA PHE A 212 -12.03 29.01 0.13
C PHE A 212 -13.44 29.63 0.12
N THR A 213 -13.51 30.91 -0.25
CA THR A 213 -14.73 31.69 -0.49
C THR A 213 -14.71 32.24 -1.91
N MET A 214 -15.84 32.76 -2.41
CA MET A 214 -15.90 33.40 -3.74
C MET A 214 -14.92 34.57 -3.88
N SER A 215 -14.60 35.27 -2.77
CA SER A 215 -13.66 36.39 -2.73
C SER A 215 -12.18 35.98 -2.58
N THR A 216 -11.84 34.69 -2.59
CA THR A 216 -10.44 34.25 -2.46
C THR A 216 -9.64 34.61 -3.72
N ASN A 217 -8.42 35.12 -3.55
CA ASN A 217 -7.49 35.40 -4.65
C ASN A 217 -7.14 34.10 -5.40
N ILE A 218 -7.03 34.15 -6.73
CA ILE A 218 -6.59 33.01 -7.53
C ILE A 218 -5.19 32.50 -7.13
N GLU A 219 -4.31 33.38 -6.65
CA GLU A 219 -2.97 33.01 -6.14
C GLU A 219 -3.07 32.13 -4.88
N ASP A 220 -3.90 32.53 -3.90
CA ASP A 220 -4.10 31.77 -2.67
C ASP A 220 -4.68 30.37 -2.94
N VAL A 221 -5.50 30.24 -3.98
CA VAL A 221 -6.06 28.94 -4.42
C VAL A 221 -5.00 28.07 -5.08
N LEU A 222 -4.16 28.64 -5.95
CA LEU A 222 -3.15 27.89 -6.73
C LEU A 222 -1.93 27.50 -5.90
N PHE A 223 -1.48 28.38 -5.01
CA PHE A 223 -0.30 28.18 -4.15
C PHE A 223 -0.65 27.80 -2.71
N GLN A 224 -1.94 27.63 -2.39
CA GLN A 224 -2.44 27.17 -1.10
C GLN A 224 -1.93 28.01 0.10
N GLY A 225 -1.68 29.31 -0.11
CA GLY A 225 -1.14 30.22 0.92
C GLY A 225 0.19 29.78 1.56
N GLY A 226 0.93 28.86 0.92
CA GLY A 226 2.15 28.27 1.45
C GLY A 226 3.42 29.05 1.08
N VAL A 227 4.54 28.64 1.67
CA VAL A 227 5.87 29.06 1.20
C VAL A 227 6.07 28.55 -0.23
N ARG A 228 6.32 29.48 -1.16
CA ARG A 228 6.58 29.20 -2.57
C ARG A 228 7.88 28.40 -2.71
N VAL A 229 7.84 27.27 -3.42
CA VAL A 229 9.00 26.39 -3.60
C VAL A 229 10.08 27.10 -4.43
N LYS A 230 9.67 27.96 -5.38
CA LYS A 230 10.60 28.71 -6.23
C LYS A 230 11.46 29.72 -5.47
N ASP A 231 10.94 30.24 -4.35
CA ASP A 231 11.57 31.29 -3.53
C ASP A 231 12.46 30.73 -2.40
N ILE A 232 12.54 29.39 -2.28
CA ILE A 232 13.49 28.73 -1.38
C ILE A 232 14.92 29.11 -1.80
N LYS A 233 15.80 29.37 -0.82
CA LYS A 233 17.20 29.67 -1.06
C LYS A 233 17.96 28.43 -1.52
N LEU A 234 18.83 28.59 -2.50
CA LEU A 234 19.66 27.51 -3.04
C LEU A 234 20.44 26.80 -1.92
N ASN A 235 21.16 27.54 -1.06
CA ASN A 235 21.95 26.92 0.00
C ASN A 235 21.09 26.15 1.03
N ASP A 236 19.84 26.55 1.29
CA ASP A 236 18.93 25.80 2.18
C ASP A 236 18.50 24.47 1.52
N PHE A 237 18.19 24.48 0.22
CA PHE A 237 17.93 23.25 -0.55
C PHE A 237 19.17 22.33 -0.59
N LEU A 238 20.36 22.89 -0.85
CA LEU A 238 21.59 22.09 -0.90
C LEU A 238 21.91 21.45 0.45
N LEU A 239 21.69 22.18 1.55
CA LEU A 239 21.90 21.68 2.91
C LEU A 239 20.90 20.57 3.27
N LEU A 240 19.60 20.79 3.01
CA LEU A 240 18.53 19.91 3.49
C LEU A 240 18.30 18.69 2.59
N GLU A 241 18.45 18.83 1.27
CA GLU A 241 18.14 17.77 0.30
C GLU A 241 19.39 17.20 -0.39
N MET A 242 20.49 17.95 -0.47
CA MET A 242 21.70 17.54 -1.22
C MET A 242 22.94 17.31 -0.33
N GLU A 243 22.73 17.11 0.98
CA GLU A 243 23.77 16.76 1.96
C GLU A 243 24.92 17.78 2.04
N GLY A 244 24.63 19.04 1.70
CA GLY A 244 25.59 20.15 1.65
C GLY A 244 26.45 20.20 0.39
N SER A 245 26.24 19.29 -0.56
CA SER A 245 26.99 19.25 -1.83
C SER A 245 26.72 20.50 -2.67
N GLY A 246 27.80 21.17 -3.12
CA GLY A 246 27.73 22.38 -3.94
C GLY A 246 27.43 23.69 -3.18
N ILE A 247 27.42 23.70 -1.84
CA ILE A 247 27.26 24.95 -1.07
C ILE A 247 28.45 25.88 -1.33
N VAL A 248 28.15 27.13 -1.66
CA VAL A 248 29.13 28.22 -1.78
C VAL A 248 28.54 29.47 -1.08
N ASP A 249 29.37 30.21 -0.34
CA ASP A 249 28.94 31.38 0.42
C ASP A 249 28.32 32.48 -0.46
N THR A 250 28.75 32.57 -1.73
CA THR A 250 28.23 33.53 -2.72
C THR A 250 26.79 33.26 -3.15
N ASN A 251 26.27 32.04 -2.92
CA ASN A 251 24.97 31.60 -3.44
C ASN A 251 23.83 31.72 -2.39
N ARG A 252 24.09 32.38 -1.26
CA ARG A 252 23.20 32.39 -0.08
C ARG A 252 21.84 33.05 -0.29
N ASP A 253 21.73 33.92 -1.29
CA ASP A 253 20.50 34.66 -1.63
C ASP A 253 19.93 34.29 -3.01
N VAL A 254 20.51 33.29 -3.68
CA VAL A 254 20.01 32.77 -4.97
C VAL A 254 18.74 31.95 -4.74
N SER A 255 17.67 32.24 -5.48
CA SER A 255 16.42 31.46 -5.41
C SER A 255 16.50 30.17 -6.21
N LEU A 256 15.63 29.20 -5.92
CA LEU A 256 15.52 28.01 -6.75
C LEU A 256 15.03 28.33 -8.17
N GLU A 257 14.21 29.35 -8.37
CA GLU A 257 13.85 29.83 -9.71
C GLU A 257 15.10 30.19 -10.54
N GLU A 258 15.97 31.03 -10.00
CA GLU A 258 17.20 31.48 -10.65
C GLU A 258 18.18 30.31 -10.88
N PHE A 259 18.32 29.43 -9.87
CA PHE A 259 19.16 28.24 -9.96
C PHE A 259 18.72 27.25 -11.05
N PHE A 260 17.43 26.89 -11.11
CA PHE A 260 16.97 25.88 -12.07
C PHE A 260 16.96 26.38 -13.52
N ASN A 261 16.95 27.70 -13.74
CA ASN A 261 17.16 28.30 -15.06
C ASN A 261 18.60 28.08 -15.56
N GLU A 262 19.63 28.39 -14.75
CA GLU A 262 21.04 28.27 -15.15
C GLU A 262 21.92 27.55 -14.09
N PRO A 263 21.71 26.25 -13.80
CA PRO A 263 22.34 25.61 -12.63
C PRO A 263 23.87 25.49 -12.74
N ALA A 264 24.42 25.51 -13.97
CA ALA A 264 25.86 25.50 -14.22
C ALA A 264 26.57 26.81 -13.86
N ARG A 265 25.82 27.91 -13.69
CA ARG A 265 26.35 29.21 -13.25
C ARG A 265 26.63 29.24 -11.75
N TYR A 266 25.82 28.55 -10.97
CA TYR A 266 25.89 28.54 -9.50
C TYR A 266 26.68 27.34 -8.96
N ILE A 267 26.74 26.24 -9.72
CA ILE A 267 27.58 25.07 -9.42
C ILE A 267 28.52 24.85 -10.62
N PRO A 268 29.73 25.48 -10.60
CA PRO A 268 30.69 25.38 -11.70
C PRO A 268 31.33 24.00 -11.82
N ASP A 269 31.34 23.22 -10.75
CA ASP A 269 31.83 21.85 -10.75
C ASP A 269 30.85 20.95 -11.54
N ALA A 270 31.30 20.55 -12.73
CA ALA A 270 30.51 19.76 -13.66
C ALA A 270 30.29 18.31 -13.18
N GLU A 271 31.17 17.74 -12.35
CA GLU A 271 30.98 16.39 -11.80
C GLU A 271 29.96 16.41 -10.67
N VAL A 272 30.07 17.37 -9.76
CA VAL A 272 29.07 17.61 -8.70
C VAL A 272 27.71 17.88 -9.31
N LEU A 273 27.60 18.83 -10.25
CA LEU A 273 26.29 19.15 -10.86
C LEU A 273 25.72 17.97 -11.65
N LYS A 274 26.55 17.16 -12.31
CA LYS A 274 26.11 15.93 -13.00
C LYS A 274 25.62 14.88 -12.01
N GLY A 275 26.32 14.69 -10.90
CA GLY A 275 25.92 13.79 -9.80
C GLY A 275 24.62 14.24 -9.14
N MET A 276 24.41 15.55 -8.99
CA MET A 276 23.13 16.10 -8.47
C MET A 276 21.98 15.85 -9.44
N LYS A 277 22.17 16.11 -10.74
CA LYS A 277 21.14 15.97 -11.78
C LYS A 277 20.59 14.55 -11.95
N THR A 278 21.33 13.51 -11.56
CA THR A 278 20.84 12.13 -11.56
C THR A 278 20.01 11.77 -10.33
N THR A 279 20.01 12.59 -9.28
CA THR A 279 19.22 12.32 -8.07
C THR A 279 17.73 12.59 -8.25
N VAL A 280 16.90 11.74 -7.64
CA VAL A 280 15.44 11.93 -7.61
C VAL A 280 15.05 13.23 -6.89
N ARG A 281 15.81 13.64 -5.87
CA ARG A 281 15.58 14.89 -5.11
C ARG A 281 15.68 16.12 -6.02
N TYR A 282 16.78 16.25 -6.78
CA TYR A 282 16.97 17.33 -7.76
C TYR A 282 15.85 17.37 -8.81
N LEU A 283 15.51 16.22 -9.42
CA LEU A 283 14.48 16.14 -10.46
C LEU A 283 13.07 16.48 -9.94
N LYS A 284 12.75 16.07 -8.70
CA LYS A 284 11.49 16.40 -8.04
C LYS A 284 11.40 17.90 -7.72
N MET A 285 12.49 18.49 -7.22
CA MET A 285 12.54 19.90 -6.88
C MET A 285 12.43 20.79 -8.13
N GLY A 286 13.24 20.53 -9.16
CA GLY A 286 13.17 21.27 -10.43
C GLY A 286 11.80 21.22 -11.09
N ARG A 287 11.11 20.06 -11.03
CA ARG A 287 9.72 19.95 -11.49
C ARG A 287 8.75 20.83 -10.69
N ALA A 288 8.92 20.91 -9.36
CA ALA A 288 8.06 21.74 -8.51
C ALA A 288 8.25 23.23 -8.79
N VAL A 289 9.50 23.68 -8.93
CA VAL A 289 9.85 25.07 -9.27
C VAL A 289 9.29 25.46 -10.63
N MET A 290 9.55 24.66 -11.68
CA MET A 290 9.02 24.93 -13.02
C MET A 290 7.49 24.97 -13.06
N LYS A 291 6.82 24.07 -12.30
CA LYS A 291 5.35 24.06 -12.17
C LYS A 291 4.83 25.38 -11.57
N GLU A 292 5.49 25.92 -10.54
CA GLU A 292 5.09 27.22 -9.97
C GLU A 292 5.34 28.38 -10.94
N VAL A 293 6.47 28.39 -11.64
CA VAL A 293 6.82 29.42 -12.63
C VAL A 293 5.81 29.44 -13.79
N ASP A 294 5.37 28.27 -14.26
CA ASP A 294 4.35 28.18 -15.32
C ASP A 294 2.95 28.58 -14.81
N MET A 295 2.58 28.21 -13.57
CA MET A 295 1.35 28.70 -12.93
C MET A 295 1.34 30.24 -12.79
N GLU A 296 2.49 30.84 -12.49
CA GLU A 296 2.60 32.29 -12.29
C GLU A 296 2.47 33.09 -13.60
N LYS A 297 2.83 32.51 -14.74
CA LYS A 297 2.56 33.09 -16.08
C LYS A 297 1.05 33.17 -16.34
N ASP A 298 0.33 32.08 -16.05
CA ASP A 298 -1.13 32.04 -16.17
C ASP A 298 -1.82 33.02 -15.21
N VAL A 299 -1.37 33.09 -13.95
CA VAL A 299 -1.83 34.06 -12.95
C VAL A 299 -1.65 35.49 -13.46
N ARG A 300 -0.45 35.83 -13.94
CA ARG A 300 -0.16 37.17 -14.50
C ARG A 300 -1.07 37.53 -15.67
N MET A 301 -1.24 36.59 -16.61
CA MET A 301 -2.19 36.73 -17.72
C MET A 301 -3.65 36.90 -17.24
N LEU A 302 -4.05 36.22 -16.17
CA LEU A 302 -5.38 36.37 -15.58
C LEU A 302 -5.56 37.74 -14.92
N HIS A 303 -4.56 38.24 -14.18
CA HIS A 303 -4.56 39.60 -13.64
C HIS A 303 -4.63 40.67 -14.75
N GLU A 304 -3.87 40.52 -15.84
CA GLU A 304 -3.93 41.41 -17.02
C GLU A 304 -5.34 41.44 -17.65
N LYS A 305 -6.08 40.33 -17.56
CA LYS A 305 -7.47 40.20 -18.02
C LYS A 305 -8.51 40.53 -16.94
N GLY A 306 -8.09 41.06 -15.78
CA GLY A 306 -8.97 41.49 -14.68
C GLY A 306 -9.51 40.37 -13.79
N VAL A 307 -9.03 39.13 -13.95
CA VAL A 307 -9.43 37.98 -13.12
C VAL A 307 -8.46 37.85 -11.95
N VAL A 308 -8.88 38.28 -10.77
CA VAL A 308 -8.04 38.25 -9.55
C VAL A 308 -8.63 37.39 -8.43
N SER A 309 -9.86 36.87 -8.60
CA SER A 309 -10.59 36.11 -7.59
C SER A 309 -11.38 34.93 -8.18
N LEU A 310 -11.79 33.97 -7.32
CA LEU A 310 -12.65 32.85 -7.73
C LEU A 310 -14.00 33.30 -8.30
N GLU A 311 -14.57 34.41 -7.82
CA GLU A 311 -15.77 35.01 -8.38
C GLU A 311 -15.54 35.46 -9.84
N GLN A 312 -14.48 36.20 -10.12
CA GLN A 312 -14.18 36.62 -11.49
C GLN A 312 -13.80 35.44 -12.39
N TRP A 313 -13.17 34.39 -11.83
CA TRP A 313 -12.90 33.14 -12.54
C TRP A 313 -14.18 32.37 -12.92
N ARG A 314 -15.27 32.50 -12.15
CA ARG A 314 -16.58 31.91 -12.47
C ARG A 314 -17.09 32.42 -13.82
N ASP A 315 -17.02 33.74 -13.98
CA ASP A 315 -17.66 34.48 -15.08
C ASP A 315 -16.69 34.76 -16.24
N TYR A 316 -15.43 34.32 -16.13
CA TYR A 316 -14.40 34.44 -17.16
C TYR A 316 -14.62 33.43 -18.29
N GLU A 317 -14.86 33.91 -19.51
CA GLU A 317 -15.11 33.07 -20.70
C GLU A 317 -13.82 32.47 -21.30
N GLY A 318 -12.68 33.16 -21.20
CA GLY A 318 -11.44 32.80 -21.90
C GLY A 318 -10.64 31.62 -21.30
N LYS A 319 -11.30 30.70 -20.59
CA LYS A 319 -10.66 29.62 -19.81
C LYS A 319 -9.78 28.68 -20.64
N ASP A 320 -10.01 28.58 -21.93
CA ASP A 320 -9.23 27.73 -22.85
C ASP A 320 -7.87 28.33 -23.22
N THR A 321 -7.60 29.59 -22.84
CA THR A 321 -6.28 30.22 -22.96
C THR A 321 -5.35 29.94 -21.77
N VAL A 322 -5.86 29.29 -20.72
CA VAL A 322 -5.15 28.99 -19.46
C VAL A 322 -4.66 27.55 -19.46
N SER A 323 -3.52 27.25 -18.83
CA SER A 323 -3.02 25.88 -18.72
C SER A 323 -4.08 24.96 -18.09
N PRO A 324 -4.26 23.72 -18.60
CA PRO A 324 -5.21 22.75 -18.04
C PRO A 324 -5.04 22.51 -16.54
N LEU A 325 -3.82 22.68 -16.04
CA LEU A 325 -3.46 22.55 -14.63
C LEU A 325 -4.08 23.68 -13.77
N VAL A 326 -3.91 24.94 -14.17
CA VAL A 326 -4.46 26.11 -13.47
C VAL A 326 -5.99 26.11 -13.57
N LYS A 327 -6.52 25.88 -14.78
CA LYS A 327 -7.96 25.74 -15.05
C LYS A 327 -8.60 24.69 -14.13
N GLY A 328 -8.04 23.48 -14.09
CA GLY A 328 -8.54 22.39 -13.25
C GLY A 328 -8.48 22.68 -11.75
N THR A 329 -7.43 23.34 -11.26
CA THR A 329 -7.34 23.72 -9.84
C THR A 329 -8.37 24.78 -9.45
N LEU A 330 -8.54 25.84 -10.26
CA LEU A 330 -9.51 26.90 -9.99
C LEU A 330 -10.97 26.41 -10.12
N ASP A 331 -11.29 25.59 -11.13
CA ASP A 331 -12.62 25.01 -11.30
C ASP A 331 -12.97 24.00 -10.17
N ALA A 332 -11.98 23.22 -9.69
CA ALA A 332 -12.17 22.35 -8.52
C ALA A 332 -12.43 23.15 -7.23
N ALA A 333 -11.67 24.23 -7.00
CA ALA A 333 -11.91 25.13 -5.86
C ALA A 333 -13.29 25.79 -5.94
N LEU A 334 -13.66 26.34 -7.09
CA LEU A 334 -14.96 26.96 -7.35
C LEU A 334 -16.13 26.00 -7.09
N SER A 335 -16.03 24.75 -7.56
CA SER A 335 -17.01 23.69 -7.29
C SER A 335 -17.16 23.40 -5.79
N ARG A 336 -16.04 23.36 -5.04
CA ARG A 336 -16.06 23.18 -3.58
C ARG A 336 -16.71 24.35 -2.85
N VAL A 337 -16.50 25.60 -3.30
CA VAL A 337 -17.16 26.78 -2.70
C VAL A 337 -18.65 26.80 -3.02
N GLN A 338 -19.06 26.45 -4.26
CA GLN A 338 -20.47 26.40 -4.65
C GLN A 338 -21.23 25.30 -3.89
N THR A 339 -20.66 24.10 -3.78
CA THR A 339 -21.26 23.00 -3.01
C THR A 339 -21.34 23.31 -1.50
N SER A 340 -20.31 23.94 -0.92
CA SER A 340 -20.32 24.36 0.49
C SER A 340 -21.35 25.47 0.75
N THR A 341 -21.51 26.42 -0.17
CA THR A 341 -22.53 27.48 -0.08
C THR A 341 -23.95 26.92 -0.25
N SER A 342 -24.14 25.87 -1.08
CA SER A 342 -25.44 25.22 -1.30
C SER A 342 -26.05 24.60 -0.04
N VAL A 343 -25.21 24.10 0.89
CA VAL A 343 -25.66 23.54 2.19
C VAL A 343 -26.29 24.61 3.09
N VAL A 344 -26.05 25.90 2.81
CA VAL A 344 -26.85 27.00 3.36
C VAL A 344 -27.47 27.81 2.22
N LYS A 345 -28.31 27.13 1.42
CA LYS A 345 -29.63 27.70 1.12
C LYS A 345 -30.35 27.90 2.45
N SER A 346 -30.02 29.00 3.13
CA SER A 346 -31.00 29.71 3.91
C SER A 346 -32.10 30.10 2.93
N THR A 347 -33.11 29.24 2.81
CA THR A 347 -34.47 29.75 2.74
C THR A 347 -34.60 30.66 3.95
N VAL A 348 -34.35 31.95 3.73
CA VAL A 348 -34.80 33.00 4.64
C VAL A 348 -36.31 32.81 4.64
N LEU A 349 -36.81 32.12 5.67
CA LEU A 349 -38.22 31.85 5.89
C LEU A 349 -38.88 33.16 6.30
N LYS A 350 -38.97 34.07 5.33
CA LYS A 350 -39.54 35.41 5.45
C LYS A 350 -41.02 35.22 5.77
N GLY A 351 -41.41 35.54 7.02
CA GLY A 351 -42.71 35.21 7.61
C GLY A 351 -42.67 34.22 8.79
N TYR A 352 -41.74 33.27 8.86
CA TYR A 352 -41.78 32.22 9.92
C TYR A 352 -41.29 32.70 11.29
N TYR A 353 -40.43 33.73 11.34
CA TYR A 353 -40.01 34.35 12.60
C TYR A 353 -40.94 35.50 13.02
N GLU A 354 -41.88 35.93 12.18
CA GLU A 354 -42.79 37.03 12.50
C GLU A 354 -43.74 36.66 13.65
N SER A 355 -44.23 35.42 13.73
CA SER A 355 -45.01 34.93 14.87
C SER A 355 -44.24 34.98 16.21
N VAL A 356 -42.92 34.82 16.20
CA VAL A 356 -42.08 34.95 17.43
C VAL A 356 -41.88 36.42 17.81
N TYR A 357 -41.75 37.32 16.83
CA TYR A 357 -41.60 38.76 17.07
C TYR A 357 -42.91 39.45 17.45
N ASN A 358 -44.04 38.98 16.94
CA ASN A 358 -45.36 39.58 17.15
C ASN A 358 -46.16 38.91 18.28
N ALA A 359 -45.65 37.83 18.89
CA ALA A 359 -46.30 37.17 20.02
C ALA A 359 -46.43 38.10 21.25
N SER A 360 -47.56 37.99 21.93
CA SER A 360 -47.83 38.65 23.19
C SER A 360 -47.09 37.93 24.32
N TRP A 361 -46.14 38.60 24.94
CA TRP A 361 -45.34 38.06 26.03
C TRP A 361 -46.07 38.17 27.36
N HIS A 362 -45.98 37.11 28.15
CA HIS A 362 -46.37 37.09 29.55
C HIS A 362 -45.27 36.39 30.36
N HIS A 363 -45.19 36.65 31.66
CA HIS A 363 -44.23 35.99 32.54
C HIS A 363 -44.81 35.68 33.92
N VAL A 364 -44.41 34.55 34.48
CA VAL A 364 -44.83 34.08 35.80
C VAL A 364 -43.70 34.35 36.79
N VAL A 365 -44.02 35.12 37.82
CA VAL A 365 -43.11 35.52 38.88
C VAL A 365 -43.54 34.89 40.20
N GLU A 366 -42.60 34.21 40.85
CA GLU A 366 -42.73 33.78 42.23
C GLU A 366 -42.40 34.95 43.16
N ILE A 367 -43.39 35.38 43.96
CA ILE A 367 -43.23 36.44 44.95
C ILE A 367 -43.16 35.78 46.34
N PRO A 368 -42.00 35.84 47.05
CA PRO A 368 -41.86 35.28 48.38
C PRO A 368 -42.60 36.13 49.43
N GLY A 369 -43.71 35.63 49.97
CA GLY A 369 -44.49 36.26 51.04
C GLY A 369 -44.33 35.53 52.39
N GLY A 370 -44.46 36.28 53.49
CA GLY A 370 -44.23 35.75 54.86
C GLY A 370 -45.20 34.65 55.33
N GLU A 371 -46.38 34.54 54.71
CA GLU A 371 -47.37 33.48 55.00
C GLU A 371 -47.49 32.45 53.87
N GLY A 372 -46.72 32.60 52.78
CA GLY A 372 -46.76 31.70 51.63
C GLY A 372 -46.19 32.31 50.36
N THR A 373 -45.60 31.46 49.54
CA THR A 373 -45.13 31.80 48.19
C THR A 373 -46.33 31.95 47.24
N VAL A 374 -46.41 33.08 46.53
CA VAL A 374 -47.48 33.34 45.56
C VAL A 374 -46.91 33.44 44.15
N MET A 375 -47.45 32.65 43.22
CA MET A 375 -47.18 32.80 41.79
C MET A 375 -48.09 33.88 41.20
N LYS A 376 -47.50 34.89 40.55
CA LYS A 376 -48.23 35.97 39.88
C LYS A 376 -47.86 36.02 38.40
N VAL A 377 -48.85 35.93 37.53
CA VAL A 377 -48.70 36.19 36.09
C VAL A 377 -48.66 37.71 35.86
N ARG A 378 -47.76 38.15 34.98
CA ARG A 378 -47.63 39.53 34.50
C ARG A 378 -47.63 39.53 32.97
N GLU A 379 -48.22 40.57 32.40
CA GLU A 379 -48.18 40.86 30.98
C GLU A 379 -46.86 41.58 30.63
N GLY A 380 -46.36 41.34 29.41
CA GLY A 380 -45.07 41.86 28.92
C GLY A 380 -43.87 40.94 29.15
N GLU A 381 -42.74 41.31 28.55
CA GLU A 381 -41.44 40.65 28.74
C GLU A 381 -40.94 40.87 30.19
N PRO A 382 -40.32 39.86 30.85
CA PRO A 382 -39.79 40.03 32.20
C PRO A 382 -38.64 41.04 32.23
N PRO A 383 -38.59 41.96 33.22
CA PRO A 383 -37.57 43.01 33.30
C PRO A 383 -36.15 42.47 33.57
N GLN A 384 -36.03 41.20 33.96
CA GLN A 384 -34.76 40.50 34.14
C GLN A 384 -34.89 39.05 33.64
N SER A 385 -34.01 38.66 32.73
CA SER A 385 -33.90 37.29 32.22
C SER A 385 -33.06 36.39 33.14
N TRP A 386 -33.18 35.06 32.97
CA TRP A 386 -32.41 34.10 33.77
C TRP A 386 -30.89 34.31 33.65
N THR A 387 -30.23 34.22 34.81
CA THR A 387 -28.78 34.30 34.97
C THR A 387 -28.17 32.90 35.02
N TYR A 388 -27.14 32.67 34.21
CA TYR A 388 -26.51 31.35 34.07
C TYR A 388 -25.02 31.40 34.42
N LYS A 389 -24.57 30.51 35.30
CA LYS A 389 -23.14 30.28 35.56
C LYS A 389 -22.53 29.42 34.46
N LYS A 390 -21.21 29.57 34.25
CA LYS A 390 -20.44 28.78 33.28
C LYS A 390 -19.66 27.70 34.02
N VAL A 391 -20.08 26.45 33.88
CA VAL A 391 -19.50 25.28 34.57
C VAL A 391 -19.15 24.23 33.52
N GLY A 392 -17.85 23.95 33.34
CA GLY A 392 -17.39 22.78 32.58
C GLY A 392 -17.93 22.62 31.16
N GLY A 393 -17.90 23.68 30.33
CA GLY A 393 -18.41 23.62 28.94
C GLY A 393 -19.93 23.73 28.80
N THR A 394 -20.67 23.44 29.86
CA THR A 394 -22.11 23.69 29.98
C THR A 394 -22.42 25.00 30.72
N ARG A 395 -23.68 25.42 30.67
CA ARG A 395 -24.25 26.45 31.53
C ARG A 395 -25.20 25.80 32.52
N GLU A 396 -25.21 26.29 33.75
CA GLU A 396 -26.15 25.88 34.80
C GLU A 396 -26.89 27.13 35.30
N GLU A 397 -28.10 26.95 35.85
CA GLU A 397 -28.88 28.02 36.45
C GLU A 397 -28.15 28.58 37.70
N ASP A 398 -28.12 29.91 37.86
CA ASP A 398 -27.44 30.54 39.00
C ASP A 398 -28.38 30.87 40.17
N ASP A 399 -28.86 29.82 40.82
CA ASP A 399 -29.75 29.90 41.99
C ASP A 399 -29.02 30.41 43.24
N GLY A 400 -27.68 30.34 43.25
CA GLY A 400 -26.84 30.54 44.45
C GLY A 400 -26.51 32.00 44.77
N VAL A 401 -27.01 32.98 44.01
CA VAL A 401 -26.67 34.41 44.18
C VAL A 401 -27.91 35.30 44.44
N GLN A 402 -29.13 34.80 44.23
CA GLN A 402 -30.34 35.61 44.41
C GLN A 402 -30.76 35.73 45.88
N GLN A 403 -30.79 36.97 46.37
CA GLN A 403 -31.20 37.30 47.74
C GLN A 403 -32.61 36.79 48.06
N SER A 404 -32.76 36.16 49.21
CA SER A 404 -34.05 35.76 49.78
C SER A 404 -34.92 37.00 50.01
N GLY A 405 -35.92 37.18 49.15
CA GLY A 405 -36.82 38.35 49.13
C GLY A 405 -37.04 38.94 47.72
N ALA A 406 -36.22 38.58 46.73
CA ALA A 406 -36.42 39.03 45.35
C ALA A 406 -37.49 38.22 44.60
N GLU A 407 -38.20 38.90 43.70
CA GLU A 407 -39.13 38.30 42.73
C GLU A 407 -38.40 37.37 41.75
N ARG A 408 -38.81 36.10 41.64
CA ARG A 408 -38.14 35.10 40.80
C ARG A 408 -38.93 34.78 39.54
N LEU A 409 -38.32 34.94 38.38
CA LEU A 409 -38.90 34.47 37.11
C LEU A 409 -38.93 32.94 37.07
N ARG A 410 -40.11 32.36 36.84
CA ARG A 410 -40.29 30.89 36.77
C ARG A 410 -40.72 30.38 35.40
N LEU A 411 -41.46 31.18 34.64
CA LEU A 411 -41.92 30.82 33.31
C LEU A 411 -42.11 32.06 32.46
N MET A 412 -41.82 31.97 31.17
CA MET A 412 -42.25 32.92 30.16
C MET A 412 -43.31 32.23 29.30
N VAL A 413 -44.35 32.96 28.91
CA VAL A 413 -45.44 32.43 28.08
C VAL A 413 -45.60 33.33 26.86
N LEU A 414 -45.51 32.73 25.68
CA LEU A 414 -45.62 33.37 24.38
C LEU A 414 -47.00 33.05 23.80
N ALA A 415 -47.89 34.03 23.77
CA ALA A 415 -49.23 33.90 23.21
C ALA A 415 -49.26 34.39 21.76
N TRP A 416 -49.82 33.59 20.84
CA TRP A 416 -50.05 33.95 19.45
C TRP A 416 -51.45 33.51 19.02
N ASP A 417 -52.30 34.47 18.64
CA ASP A 417 -53.74 34.24 18.46
C ASP A 417 -54.08 33.27 17.31
N ASP A 418 -53.24 33.18 16.28
CA ASP A 418 -53.41 32.23 15.17
C ASP A 418 -52.80 30.83 15.46
N GLY A 419 -52.22 30.62 16.63
CA GLY A 419 -51.62 29.34 17.06
C GLY A 419 -50.19 29.08 16.55
N TRP A 420 -49.43 28.26 17.29
CA TRP A 420 -48.01 28.02 17.01
C TRP A 420 -47.77 27.05 15.84
N PRO A 421 -46.96 27.40 14.82
CA PRO A 421 -46.80 26.57 13.61
C PRO A 421 -46.25 25.14 13.80
N TYR A 422 -45.64 24.83 14.95
CA TYR A 422 -44.87 23.61 15.18
C TYR A 422 -45.44 22.65 16.25
N THR A 423 -46.68 22.86 16.73
CA THR A 423 -47.29 21.98 17.76
C THR A 423 -47.89 20.68 17.22
N MET A 424 -47.79 20.42 15.90
CA MET A 424 -48.12 19.13 15.29
C MET A 424 -47.02 18.08 15.53
N ASN A 425 -47.11 17.37 16.66
CA ASN A 425 -46.85 15.91 16.83
C ASN A 425 -46.69 15.51 18.31
N GLY A 426 -47.63 15.91 19.17
CA GLY A 426 -47.70 15.47 20.57
C GLY A 426 -49.15 15.23 21.03
N PRO A 427 -49.41 14.38 22.05
CA PRO A 427 -50.77 14.06 22.52
C PRO A 427 -51.52 15.26 23.12
N HIS A 428 -50.79 16.30 23.52
CA HIS A 428 -51.33 17.54 24.07
C HIS A 428 -50.99 18.67 23.12
N ARG A 429 -52.01 19.09 22.38
CA ARG A 429 -51.95 20.23 21.45
C ARG A 429 -51.74 21.50 22.28
N ALA A 430 -50.50 21.98 22.38
CA ALA A 430 -50.25 23.32 22.90
C ALA A 430 -51.01 24.31 21.99
N GLY A 431 -51.85 25.14 22.62
CA GLY A 431 -52.80 26.01 21.94
C GLY A 431 -52.13 27.27 21.41
N ASN A 432 -52.74 28.41 21.69
CA ASN A 432 -52.18 29.71 21.35
C ASN A 432 -50.97 30.09 22.22
N ASP A 433 -50.75 29.38 23.34
CA ASP A 433 -49.73 29.69 24.33
C ASP A 433 -48.56 28.69 24.31
N LEU A 434 -47.34 29.21 24.19
CA LEU A 434 -46.09 28.45 24.25
C LEU A 434 -45.32 28.81 25.53
N CYS A 435 -45.14 27.83 26.41
CA CYS A 435 -44.43 28.01 27.67
C CYS A 435 -42.91 27.78 27.50
N VAL A 436 -42.11 28.76 27.89
CA VAL A 436 -40.64 28.76 27.85
C VAL A 436 -40.11 28.83 29.28
N ASN A 437 -39.36 27.81 29.69
CA ASN A 437 -38.63 27.78 30.95
C ASN A 437 -37.15 28.17 30.77
N CYS A 438 -36.42 28.26 31.89
CA CYS A 438 -34.98 28.53 31.91
C CYS A 438 -34.19 27.59 30.98
N GLU A 439 -34.52 26.30 30.94
CA GLU A 439 -33.82 25.31 30.11
C GLU A 439 -33.98 25.53 28.61
N VAL A 440 -35.19 25.84 28.13
CA VAL A 440 -35.44 26.17 26.73
C VAL A 440 -34.68 27.45 26.33
N GLU A 441 -34.68 28.47 27.19
CA GLU A 441 -33.95 29.72 26.96
C GLU A 441 -32.43 29.52 26.99
N ARG A 442 -31.92 28.67 27.89
CA ARG A 442 -30.51 28.24 27.98
C ARG A 442 -30.03 27.59 26.68
N VAL A 443 -30.80 26.64 26.15
CA VAL A 443 -30.49 25.95 24.88
C VAL A 443 -30.50 26.94 23.72
N TRP A 444 -31.49 27.83 23.63
CA TRP A 444 -31.54 28.85 22.59
C TRP A 444 -30.34 29.81 22.63
N ARG A 445 -29.92 30.25 23.84
CA ARG A 445 -28.71 31.08 24.04
C ARG A 445 -27.41 30.36 23.64
N ILE A 446 -27.36 29.02 23.68
CA ILE A 446 -26.22 28.23 23.20
C ILE A 446 -26.22 28.21 21.67
N VAL A 447 -27.35 27.87 21.04
CA VAL A 447 -27.51 27.81 19.57
C VAL A 447 -27.17 29.16 18.92
N LYS A 448 -27.64 30.27 19.51
CA LYS A 448 -27.45 31.65 19.01
C LYS A 448 -25.98 32.12 18.96
N ARG A 449 -25.03 31.43 19.62
CA ARG A 449 -23.59 31.79 19.62
C ARG A 449 -22.72 30.99 18.64
N GLY A 450 -23.24 29.93 18.04
CA GLY A 450 -22.61 29.24 16.91
C GLY A 450 -21.61 28.12 17.26
N SER A 451 -21.71 27.04 16.46
CA SER A 451 -20.77 25.92 16.30
C SER A 451 -20.63 24.85 17.40
N ALA A 452 -21.17 23.67 17.06
CA ALA A 452 -20.65 22.33 17.34
C ALA A 452 -20.30 21.94 18.80
N LEU A 453 -21.28 21.40 19.52
CA LEU A 453 -21.05 20.31 20.47
C LEU A 453 -22.11 19.21 20.30
N THR A 454 -21.66 17.96 20.26
CA THR A 454 -22.53 16.78 20.34
C THR A 454 -23.18 16.68 21.73
N VAL A 455 -24.39 17.22 21.87
CA VAL A 455 -25.23 16.95 23.03
C VAL A 455 -26.05 15.71 22.72
N ARG A 456 -25.77 14.59 23.42
CA ARG A 456 -26.70 13.46 23.47
C ARG A 456 -27.86 13.85 24.40
N PRO A 457 -29.11 13.93 23.93
CA PRO A 457 -30.23 14.16 24.83
C PRO A 457 -30.55 12.85 25.55
N THR A 458 -30.13 12.74 26.81
CA THR A 458 -30.55 11.69 27.74
C THR A 458 -31.61 12.23 28.70
N LEU A 459 -32.73 12.71 28.16
CA LEU A 459 -33.95 13.03 28.92
C LEU A 459 -35.17 12.57 28.11
N SER A 460 -36.14 12.02 28.83
CA SER A 460 -37.37 11.46 28.26
C SER A 460 -38.42 12.57 28.08
N PRO A 461 -39.31 12.49 27.07
CA PRO A 461 -40.45 13.42 26.93
C PRO A 461 -41.45 13.41 28.11
N SER A 462 -41.25 12.56 29.11
CA SER A 462 -42.07 12.45 30.33
C SER A 462 -41.75 13.49 31.41
N ASP A 463 -40.61 14.17 31.32
CA ASP A 463 -40.09 15.01 32.42
C ASP A 463 -40.45 16.50 32.24
N VAL A 464 -41.35 16.79 31.30
CA VAL A 464 -41.88 18.13 30.98
C VAL A 464 -43.40 18.05 30.86
N CYS A 465 -44.08 18.02 32.01
CA CYS A 465 -45.49 18.39 32.15
C CYS A 465 -45.58 19.84 32.64
#